data_AF-Q5KMX4-F1
#
_entry.id   AF-Q5KMX4-F1
#
_cell.length_a   1.000
_cell.length_b   1.000
_cell.length_c   1.000
_cell.angle_alpha   90.00
_cell.angle_beta   90.00
_cell.angle_gamma   90.00
#
_symmetry.space_group_name_H-M   'P 1'
#
loop_
_entity.id
_entity.type
_entity.pdbx_description
1 polymer ?
#
loop_
_entity_poly.entity_id
_entity_poly.type
_entity_poly.pdbx_seq_one_letter_code
_entity_poly.pdbx_strand_id
1 'polypeptide(L)'
;MLRRNYTPTPLGYAILTFFALIALYFLTPADTSISLLPSSWSSQSDTWATPHEPIGEEEDELDNRPLPLLPEIYSSEFPDLKLPASLLASPKLYPLTSRLVTFLSRPILSHSAASPANLEGCPSELSDKLVNPDQYAGDGPFWRDDVDEAEIVRRRADVVRYLSEAVEKGEQVLGQEGKTGKGRGIVLTGGNQDTTLRTITAIKHLRRLGVKLPIEVFHYSDELHNKQQRKEIESLGATLREAKGLEKVAGVWKNWQIKGLALVQSSFREIIYLDSDNTPLRSPSHLFDAPIYTSSGRAAFWPDLSKDHPDNAIWRLVGETCSLDLWTFESGQIVVDKAGNEGMNLAALIIAAGMMRDRDFWFHMCGGDKDTFRWAWRMLDIEFGVSPRWMSTVGIRNEFQNGRFCGHSVLQYDLATPVGFSRPPPLFVHSNLLKHLGGAGLSKGKLFKFIRRMSEDYSSSPALNHAHSFVYDGIARGMCLDLDWHEDTPQEVKEDVRVETYAVGQEEGGVFDGFEDAWWEEGGRVGGW
;
A
#
# COMPACT_ATOMS: atom_id res chain seq x y z
N MET A 1 80.03 12.63 4.82
CA MET A 1 78.88 11.75 4.48
C MET A 1 77.82 11.88 5.56
N LEU A 2 76.85 12.78 5.38
CA LEU A 2 75.66 12.87 6.23
C LEU A 2 74.55 12.02 5.61
N ARG A 3 74.18 10.90 6.25
CA ARG A 3 72.92 10.19 6.01
C ARG A 3 71.92 10.67 7.06
N ARG A 4 70.90 11.42 6.65
CA ARG A 4 69.68 11.66 7.44
C ARG A 4 68.61 10.70 6.93
N ASN A 5 68.24 9.74 7.77
CA ASN A 5 67.03 8.95 7.61
C ASN A 5 65.86 9.77 8.16
N TYR A 6 64.93 10.18 7.31
CA TYR A 6 63.60 10.63 7.73
C TYR A 6 62.59 9.56 7.32
N THR A 7 61.96 8.94 8.31
CA THR A 7 60.73 8.16 8.12
C THR A 7 59.55 9.13 8.05
N PRO A 8 58.71 9.09 7.00
CA PRO A 8 57.58 10.00 6.86
C PRO A 8 56.43 9.62 7.81
N THR A 9 55.88 10.63 8.50
CA THR A 9 54.72 10.48 9.39
C THR A 9 53.40 10.41 8.59
N PRO A 10 52.31 9.85 9.15
CA PRO A 10 50.99 9.74 8.51
C PRO A 10 50.44 11.06 7.93
N LEU A 11 50.80 12.19 8.53
CA LEU A 11 50.42 13.53 8.04
C LEU A 11 51.07 13.87 6.69
N GLY A 12 52.26 13.34 6.39
CA GLY A 12 52.94 13.54 5.12
C GLY A 12 52.27 12.80 3.96
N TYR A 13 51.66 11.65 4.23
CA TYR A 13 50.88 10.92 3.23
C TYR A 13 49.57 11.64 2.89
N ALA A 14 48.89 12.21 3.90
CA ALA A 14 47.66 12.98 3.69
C ALA A 14 47.88 14.24 2.86
N ILE A 15 49.03 14.91 3.05
CA ILE A 15 49.39 16.11 2.28
C ILE A 15 49.71 15.73 0.83
N LEU A 16 50.43 14.62 0.60
CA LEU A 16 50.75 14.15 -0.75
C LEU A 16 49.52 13.68 -1.53
N THR A 17 48.56 13.00 -0.90
CA THR A 17 47.30 12.61 -1.54
C THR A 17 46.40 13.81 -1.83
N PHE A 18 46.36 14.81 -0.96
CA PHE A 18 45.58 16.02 -1.20
C PHE A 18 46.09 16.81 -2.41
N PHE A 19 47.42 16.97 -2.55
CA PHE A 19 48.00 17.63 -3.73
C PHE A 19 47.87 16.81 -5.02
N ALA A 20 47.89 15.48 -4.95
CA ALA A 20 47.66 14.61 -6.10
C ALA A 20 46.22 14.68 -6.62
N LEU A 21 45.23 14.77 -5.72
CA LEU A 21 43.82 14.90 -6.08
C LEU A 21 43.49 16.28 -6.67
N ILE A 22 44.12 17.34 -6.17
CA ILE A 22 44.00 18.68 -6.76
C ILE A 22 44.64 18.72 -8.16
N ALA A 23 45.80 18.07 -8.35
CA ALA A 23 46.43 17.99 -9.67
C ALA A 23 45.57 17.21 -10.68
N LEU A 24 44.87 16.15 -10.25
CA LEU A 24 43.92 15.40 -11.08
C LEU A 24 42.69 16.22 -11.46
N TYR A 25 42.19 17.05 -10.54
CA TYR A 25 41.05 17.95 -10.79
C TYR A 25 41.37 19.04 -11.84
N PHE A 26 42.62 19.51 -11.90
CA PHE A 26 43.06 20.51 -12.87
C PHE A 26 43.55 19.93 -14.21
N LEU A 27 43.67 18.60 -14.34
CA LEU A 27 44.15 17.93 -15.55
C LEU A 27 43.04 17.24 -16.37
N THR A 28 41.78 17.28 -15.92
CA THR A 28 40.65 16.76 -16.69
C THR A 28 40.14 17.81 -17.69
N PRO A 29 40.19 17.55 -19.02
CA PRO A 29 39.60 18.45 -19.99
C PRO A 29 38.08 18.42 -19.88
N ALA A 30 37.46 19.61 -19.92
CA ALA A 30 36.02 19.76 -20.02
C ALA A 30 35.59 19.42 -21.46
N ASP A 31 34.83 18.33 -21.63
CA ASP A 31 34.11 18.08 -22.87
C ASP A 31 32.61 18.09 -22.63
N THR A 32 31.96 19.04 -23.29
CA THR A 32 30.55 19.34 -23.27
C THR A 32 29.86 18.53 -24.36
N SER A 33 29.09 17.50 -23.99
CA SER A 33 27.80 17.12 -24.60
C SER A 33 27.44 15.69 -24.20
N ILE A 34 26.39 15.53 -23.41
CA ILE A 34 25.39 14.46 -23.49
C ILE A 34 24.22 14.95 -22.63
N SER A 35 23.10 15.23 -23.28
CA SER A 35 21.83 15.53 -22.64
C SER A 35 21.17 14.21 -22.22
N LEU A 36 21.08 13.97 -20.91
CA LEU A 36 20.17 12.98 -20.33
C LEU A 36 19.06 13.73 -19.57
N LEU A 37 17.83 13.28 -19.81
CA LEU A 37 16.56 13.83 -19.35
C LEU A 37 16.46 13.85 -17.82
N PRO A 38 15.66 14.76 -17.22
CA PRO A 38 15.70 14.99 -15.78
C PRO A 38 14.92 13.94 -15.00
N SER A 39 15.62 13.25 -14.10
CA SER A 39 15.07 12.54 -12.95
C SER A 39 14.73 13.55 -11.85
N SER A 40 13.44 13.72 -11.54
CA SER A 40 12.97 14.69 -10.56
C SER A 40 12.64 14.04 -9.21
N TRP A 41 13.62 13.44 -8.54
CA TRP A 41 13.54 13.17 -7.09
C TRP A 41 14.94 13.33 -6.50
N SER A 42 15.24 14.53 -6.00
CA SER A 42 16.40 14.75 -5.14
C SER A 42 15.96 15.54 -3.91
N SER A 43 16.11 14.90 -2.77
CA SER A 43 15.88 15.44 -1.44
C SER A 43 16.92 16.52 -1.11
N GLN A 44 16.48 17.73 -0.75
CA GLN A 44 17.28 18.63 0.08
C GLN A 44 16.43 19.21 1.20
N SER A 45 16.83 18.87 2.42
CA SER A 45 16.43 19.49 3.67
C SER A 45 17.23 20.77 3.94
N ASP A 46 16.62 21.65 4.72
CA ASP A 46 17.15 22.81 5.43
C ASP A 46 17.46 24.10 4.65
N THR A 47 16.49 25.03 4.67
CA THR A 47 16.74 26.41 5.13
C THR A 47 15.46 27.06 5.66
N TRP A 48 15.62 27.83 6.73
CA TRP A 48 14.56 28.44 7.53
C TRP A 48 13.79 29.53 6.79
N ALA A 49 12.48 29.57 7.02
CA ALA A 49 11.54 30.52 6.45
C ALA A 49 11.72 31.95 6.99
N THR A 50 11.64 32.92 6.08
CA THR A 50 11.17 34.29 6.35
C THR A 50 10.09 34.66 5.34
N PRO A 51 9.10 35.49 5.72
CA PRO A 51 7.83 35.60 5.02
C PRO A 51 7.93 36.57 3.84
N HIS A 52 7.51 36.12 2.65
CA HIS A 52 7.28 37.01 1.51
C HIS A 52 5.78 37.19 1.23
N GLU A 53 5.49 38.44 0.89
CA GLU A 53 4.22 39.14 0.66
C GLU A 53 3.25 38.48 -0.33
N PRO A 54 1.95 38.87 -0.30
CA PRO A 54 0.91 38.19 -1.06
C PRO A 54 1.10 38.39 -2.57
N ILE A 55 1.33 37.29 -3.27
CA ILE A 55 1.28 37.21 -4.73
C ILE A 55 -0.18 37.33 -5.14
N GLY A 56 -0.44 38.24 -6.08
CA GLY A 56 -1.76 38.52 -6.63
C GLY A 56 -2.38 37.34 -7.38
N GLU A 57 -3.69 37.43 -7.52
CA GLU A 57 -4.61 36.52 -8.20
C GLU A 57 -4.11 36.08 -9.60
N GLU A 58 -3.46 34.91 -9.68
CA GLU A 58 -3.16 34.16 -10.92
C GLU A 58 -3.99 32.86 -11.01
N GLU A 59 -5.15 32.78 -10.33
CA GLU A 59 -5.98 31.56 -10.31
C GLU A 59 -6.85 31.36 -11.58
N ASP A 60 -7.01 32.37 -12.45
CA ASP A 60 -7.98 32.33 -13.56
C ASP A 60 -7.44 31.87 -14.95
N GLU A 61 -6.12 31.73 -15.16
CA GLU A 61 -5.56 31.40 -16.49
C GLU A 61 -5.26 29.90 -16.74
N LEU A 62 -5.17 29.08 -15.70
CA LEU A 62 -4.87 27.64 -15.83
C LEU A 62 -6.11 26.79 -16.17
N ASP A 63 -7.30 27.26 -15.83
CA ASP A 63 -8.56 26.50 -15.88
C ASP A 63 -9.23 26.42 -17.28
N ASN A 64 -8.58 26.95 -18.32
CA ASN A 64 -9.18 27.08 -19.66
C ASN A 64 -8.28 26.69 -20.84
N ARG A 65 -7.10 26.07 -20.61
CA ARG A 65 -6.30 25.58 -21.75
C ARG A 65 -6.99 24.37 -22.38
N PRO A 66 -7.19 24.34 -23.71
CA PRO A 66 -7.79 23.18 -24.36
C PRO A 66 -6.94 21.93 -24.10
N LEU A 67 -7.60 20.84 -23.69
CA LEU A 67 -6.93 19.55 -23.54
C LEU A 67 -6.37 19.09 -24.90
N PRO A 68 -5.15 18.53 -24.96
CA PRO A 68 -4.63 17.98 -26.20
C PRO A 68 -5.46 16.76 -26.63
N LEU A 69 -5.43 16.45 -27.92
CA LEU A 69 -6.02 15.22 -28.43
C LEU A 69 -5.25 14.01 -27.91
N LEU A 70 -5.99 12.92 -27.68
CA LEU A 70 -5.42 11.64 -27.30
C LEU A 70 -4.57 11.07 -28.45
N PRO A 71 -3.55 10.24 -28.16
CA PRO A 71 -2.78 9.57 -29.19
C PRO A 71 -3.67 8.74 -30.14
N GLU A 72 -3.32 8.69 -31.42
CA GLU A 72 -4.10 8.02 -32.49
C GLU A 72 -4.43 6.54 -32.18
N ILE A 73 -3.61 5.88 -31.38
CA ILE A 73 -3.80 4.49 -30.96
C ILE A 73 -5.11 4.28 -30.18
N TYR A 74 -5.70 5.33 -29.62
CA TYR A 74 -6.99 5.29 -28.94
C TYR A 74 -8.19 5.51 -29.86
N SER A 75 -8.02 5.67 -31.17
CA SER A 75 -9.13 5.91 -32.11
C SER A 75 -10.22 4.84 -32.08
N SER A 76 -9.90 3.60 -31.65
CA SER A 76 -10.92 2.55 -31.46
C SER A 76 -11.82 2.79 -30.24
N GLU A 77 -11.29 3.40 -29.19
CA GLU A 77 -11.98 3.65 -27.92
C GLU A 77 -12.61 5.05 -27.87
N PHE A 78 -11.93 6.03 -28.49
CA PHE A 78 -12.29 7.45 -28.55
C PHE A 78 -12.15 7.94 -30.01
N PRO A 79 -13.20 7.78 -30.84
CA PRO A 79 -13.12 8.06 -32.29
C PRO A 79 -12.76 9.51 -32.67
N ASP A 80 -13.04 10.48 -31.80
CA ASP A 80 -12.67 11.89 -31.97
C ASP A 80 -11.40 12.29 -31.19
N LEU A 81 -10.72 11.31 -30.61
CA LEU A 81 -9.52 11.44 -29.78
C LEU A 81 -9.72 12.39 -28.59
N LYS A 82 -10.92 12.44 -28.03
CA LYS A 82 -11.26 13.23 -26.85
C LYS A 82 -11.80 12.34 -25.73
N LEU A 83 -11.68 12.83 -24.51
CA LEU A 83 -12.36 12.20 -23.36
C LEU A 83 -13.89 12.29 -23.53
N PRO A 84 -14.66 11.38 -22.88
CA PRO A 84 -16.11 11.43 -22.88
C PRO A 84 -16.68 12.80 -22.53
N ALA A 85 -17.76 13.20 -23.21
CA ALA A 85 -18.38 14.52 -23.05
C ALA A 85 -18.86 14.79 -21.61
N SER A 86 -19.24 13.75 -20.86
CA SER A 86 -19.59 13.83 -19.44
C SER A 86 -18.46 14.42 -18.59
N LEU A 87 -17.22 14.01 -18.84
CA LEU A 87 -16.03 14.49 -18.13
C LEU A 87 -15.62 15.91 -18.57
N LEU A 88 -16.00 16.31 -19.79
CA LEU A 88 -15.71 17.64 -20.34
C LEU A 88 -16.83 18.67 -20.05
N ALA A 89 -17.95 18.25 -19.46
CA ALA A 89 -19.14 19.07 -19.29
C ALA A 89 -18.99 20.18 -18.24
N SER A 90 -17.97 20.11 -17.37
CA SER A 90 -17.76 21.09 -16.29
C SER A 90 -16.29 21.51 -16.19
N PRO A 91 -15.98 22.82 -16.14
CA PRO A 91 -14.61 23.30 -15.90
C PRO A 91 -14.00 22.75 -14.60
N LYS A 92 -14.83 22.44 -13.60
CA LYS A 92 -14.38 21.85 -12.32
C LYS A 92 -13.71 20.49 -12.47
N LEU A 93 -13.94 19.79 -13.58
CA LEU A 93 -13.30 18.51 -13.88
C LEU A 93 -12.00 18.68 -14.67
N TYR A 94 -11.58 19.92 -14.98
CA TYR A 94 -10.36 20.18 -15.72
C TYR A 94 -9.10 19.57 -15.07
N PRO A 95 -8.87 19.71 -13.74
CA PRO A 95 -7.71 19.08 -13.10
C PRO A 95 -7.69 17.55 -13.25
N LEU A 96 -8.86 16.90 -13.11
CA LEU A 96 -8.99 15.46 -13.29
C LEU A 96 -8.76 15.05 -14.75
N THR A 97 -9.41 15.73 -15.69
CA THR A 97 -9.33 15.39 -17.12
C THR A 97 -7.93 15.65 -17.69
N SER A 98 -7.24 16.69 -17.24
CA SER A 98 -5.82 16.92 -17.56
C SER A 98 -4.95 15.73 -17.14
N ARG A 99 -5.12 15.21 -15.93
CA ARG A 99 -4.39 14.02 -15.44
C ARG A 99 -4.75 12.75 -16.20
N LEU A 100 -6.02 12.55 -16.55
CA LEU A 100 -6.45 11.43 -17.39
C LEU A 100 -5.81 11.51 -18.78
N VAL A 101 -5.75 12.69 -19.40
CA VAL A 101 -5.06 12.86 -20.69
C VAL A 101 -3.57 12.54 -20.55
N THR A 102 -2.90 13.07 -19.52
CA THR A 102 -1.50 12.72 -19.21
C THR A 102 -1.30 11.22 -19.06
N PHE A 103 -2.17 10.54 -18.32
CA PHE A 103 -2.15 9.08 -18.16
C PHE A 103 -2.30 8.34 -19.48
N LEU A 104 -3.28 8.71 -20.29
CA LEU A 104 -3.51 8.10 -21.60
C LEU A 104 -2.34 8.36 -22.56
N SER A 105 -1.64 9.49 -22.43
CA SER A 105 -0.46 9.83 -23.22
C SER A 105 0.83 9.11 -22.80
N ARG A 106 0.85 8.36 -21.70
CA ARG A 106 2.03 7.57 -21.30
C ARG A 106 2.33 6.48 -22.34
N PRO A 107 3.59 6.02 -22.46
CA PRO A 107 3.97 5.01 -23.45
C PRO A 107 3.10 3.75 -23.38
N ILE A 108 2.77 3.20 -24.55
CA ILE A 108 2.11 1.90 -24.72
C ILE A 108 3.13 0.99 -25.38
N LEU A 109 3.60 0.00 -24.62
CA LEU A 109 4.69 -0.87 -25.01
C LEU A 109 4.23 -2.33 -24.98
N SER A 110 4.68 -3.12 -25.94
CA SER A 110 4.65 -4.59 -25.83
C SER A 110 5.50 -5.06 -24.65
N HIS A 111 5.32 -6.31 -24.23
CA HIS A 111 6.21 -6.93 -23.24
C HIS A 111 7.68 -6.83 -23.68
N SER A 112 8.00 -7.28 -24.90
CA SER A 112 9.37 -7.28 -25.42
C SER A 112 10.02 -5.89 -25.49
N ALA A 113 9.24 -4.84 -25.76
CA ALA A 113 9.74 -3.47 -25.81
C ALA A 113 10.00 -2.88 -24.41
N ALA A 114 9.21 -3.26 -23.40
CA ALA A 114 9.36 -2.80 -22.03
C ALA A 114 10.43 -3.57 -21.24
N SER A 115 10.65 -4.86 -21.57
CA SER A 115 11.51 -5.77 -20.82
C SER A 115 12.92 -5.25 -20.51
N PRO A 116 13.67 -4.63 -21.44
CA PRO A 116 15.01 -4.14 -21.13
C PRO A 116 15.02 -3.12 -19.98
N ALA A 117 14.12 -2.13 -20.01
CA ALA A 117 14.02 -1.11 -18.98
C ALA A 117 13.47 -1.69 -17.66
N ASN A 118 12.50 -2.60 -17.74
CA ASN A 118 11.93 -3.23 -16.55
C ASN A 118 12.95 -4.12 -15.82
N LEU A 119 13.77 -4.88 -16.55
CA LEU A 119 14.83 -5.70 -15.96
C LEU A 119 15.98 -4.87 -15.41
N GLU A 120 16.24 -3.68 -15.97
CA GLU A 120 17.21 -2.73 -15.39
C GLU A 120 16.72 -2.19 -14.04
N GLY A 121 15.46 -1.79 -13.93
CA GLY A 121 14.89 -1.26 -12.68
C GLY A 121 14.55 -2.34 -11.64
N CYS A 122 14.20 -3.55 -12.09
CA CYS A 122 13.90 -4.71 -11.26
C CYS A 122 14.64 -5.94 -11.78
N PRO A 123 15.92 -6.13 -11.40
CA PRO A 123 16.69 -7.30 -11.82
C PRO A 123 15.99 -8.61 -11.43
N SER A 124 16.02 -9.61 -12.32
CA SER A 124 15.38 -10.92 -12.09
C SER A 124 15.93 -11.62 -10.85
N GLU A 125 17.23 -11.46 -10.58
CA GLU A 125 17.91 -12.07 -9.43
C GLU A 125 17.29 -11.66 -8.08
N LEU A 126 16.63 -10.49 -8.03
CA LEU A 126 15.89 -10.01 -6.86
C LEU A 126 14.37 -10.22 -7.03
N SER A 127 13.82 -9.83 -8.17
CA SER A 127 12.37 -9.78 -8.37
C SER A 127 11.72 -11.17 -8.41
N ASP A 128 12.40 -12.22 -8.89
CA ASP A 128 11.91 -13.61 -8.84
C ASP A 128 11.62 -14.08 -7.41
N LYS A 129 12.25 -13.45 -6.42
CA LYS A 129 12.19 -13.81 -5.00
C LYS A 129 11.23 -12.93 -4.21
N LEU A 130 10.94 -11.74 -4.71
CA LEU A 130 10.06 -10.76 -4.06
C LEU A 130 8.62 -10.85 -4.56
N VAL A 131 8.39 -11.44 -5.74
CA VAL A 131 7.04 -11.69 -6.25
C VAL A 131 6.34 -12.80 -5.46
N ASN A 132 5.01 -12.71 -5.34
CA ASN A 132 4.25 -13.85 -4.86
C ASN A 132 4.42 -15.03 -5.84
N PRO A 133 4.98 -16.18 -5.41
CA PRO A 133 5.31 -17.27 -6.31
C PRO A 133 4.06 -17.91 -6.95
N ASP A 134 2.95 -18.00 -6.22
CA ASP A 134 1.70 -18.55 -6.76
C ASP A 134 1.11 -17.64 -7.84
N GLN A 135 1.16 -16.33 -7.60
CA GLN A 135 0.72 -15.33 -8.58
C GLN A 135 1.60 -15.39 -9.83
N TYR A 136 2.93 -15.37 -9.68
CA TYR A 136 3.82 -15.39 -10.85
C TYR A 136 3.69 -16.68 -11.66
N ALA A 137 3.57 -17.82 -10.98
CA ALA A 137 3.36 -19.11 -11.65
C ALA A 137 2.01 -19.18 -12.40
N GLY A 138 0.95 -18.58 -11.83
CA GLY A 138 -0.39 -18.57 -12.43
C GLY A 138 -0.55 -17.55 -13.56
N ASP A 139 0.01 -16.35 -13.38
CA ASP A 139 -0.32 -15.17 -14.18
C ASP A 139 0.82 -14.70 -15.08
N GLY A 140 2.06 -15.17 -14.86
CA GLY A 140 3.24 -14.79 -15.65
C GLY A 140 3.06 -14.98 -17.17
N PRO A 141 2.56 -16.12 -17.67
CA PRO A 141 2.24 -16.28 -19.09
C PRO A 141 1.21 -15.26 -19.58
N PHE A 142 0.12 -15.06 -18.84
CA PHE A 142 -0.92 -14.08 -19.18
C PHE A 142 -0.33 -12.67 -19.30
N TRP A 143 0.53 -12.25 -18.36
CA TRP A 143 1.16 -10.93 -18.39
C TRP A 143 2.05 -10.70 -19.61
N ARG A 144 2.75 -11.72 -20.09
CA ARG A 144 3.69 -11.61 -21.21
C ARG A 144 3.01 -11.75 -22.56
N ASP A 145 2.08 -12.71 -22.65
CA ASP A 145 1.59 -13.25 -23.91
C ASP A 145 0.20 -12.71 -24.28
N ASP A 146 -0.66 -12.43 -23.29
CA ASP A 146 -2.07 -12.08 -23.51
C ASP A 146 -2.37 -10.58 -23.35
N VAL A 147 -1.53 -9.84 -22.60
CA VAL A 147 -1.69 -8.38 -22.44
C VAL A 147 -0.88 -7.65 -23.50
N ASP A 148 -1.45 -7.49 -24.69
CA ASP A 148 -0.86 -6.73 -25.80
C ASP A 148 -1.16 -5.21 -25.72
N GLU A 149 -0.63 -4.44 -26.68
CA GLU A 149 -0.86 -2.99 -26.75
C GLU A 149 -2.35 -2.63 -26.90
N ALA A 150 -3.13 -3.43 -27.61
CA ALA A 150 -4.56 -3.19 -27.79
C ALA A 150 -5.33 -3.42 -26.48
N GLU A 151 -4.95 -4.43 -25.70
CA GLU A 151 -5.49 -4.64 -24.35
C GLU A 151 -5.11 -3.50 -23.42
N ILE A 152 -3.86 -3.00 -23.47
CA ILE A 152 -3.46 -1.82 -22.69
C ILE A 152 -4.35 -0.62 -23.03
N VAL A 153 -4.57 -0.34 -24.32
CA VAL A 153 -5.45 0.74 -24.80
C VAL A 153 -6.86 0.59 -24.23
N ARG A 154 -7.46 -0.60 -24.34
CA ARG A 154 -8.80 -0.89 -23.82
C ARG A 154 -8.88 -0.64 -22.32
N ARG A 155 -7.91 -1.13 -21.56
CA ARG A 155 -7.92 -1.05 -20.08
C ARG A 155 -7.65 0.35 -19.55
N ARG A 156 -6.82 1.13 -20.25
CA ARG A 156 -6.67 2.56 -19.95
C ARG A 156 -7.95 3.35 -20.28
N ALA A 157 -8.65 2.98 -21.35
CA ALA A 157 -9.96 3.55 -21.65
C ALA A 157 -11.02 3.16 -20.61
N ASP A 158 -10.99 1.93 -20.08
CA ASP A 158 -11.89 1.49 -19.00
C ASP A 158 -11.73 2.34 -17.73
N VAL A 159 -10.50 2.72 -17.36
CA VAL A 159 -10.23 3.65 -16.24
C VAL A 159 -10.98 4.97 -16.43
N VAL A 160 -11.00 5.52 -17.64
CA VAL A 160 -11.77 6.73 -17.97
C VAL A 160 -13.28 6.46 -17.90
N ARG A 161 -13.74 5.29 -18.39
CA ARG A 161 -15.16 4.91 -18.37
C ARG A 161 -15.69 4.79 -16.94
N TYR A 162 -14.93 4.24 -15.99
CA TYR A 162 -15.36 4.15 -14.60
C TYR A 162 -15.74 5.53 -14.03
N LEU A 163 -14.97 6.56 -14.34
CA LEU A 163 -15.24 7.94 -13.93
C LEU A 163 -16.39 8.57 -14.75
N SER A 164 -16.41 8.36 -16.07
CA SER A 164 -17.47 8.84 -16.97
C SER A 164 -18.85 8.33 -16.53
N GLU A 165 -18.96 7.02 -16.28
CA GLU A 165 -20.18 6.37 -15.81
C GLU A 165 -20.67 6.94 -14.48
N ALA A 166 -19.77 7.26 -13.56
CA ALA A 166 -20.11 7.89 -12.29
C ALA A 166 -20.69 9.30 -12.51
N VAL A 167 -20.06 10.13 -13.35
CA VAL A 167 -20.58 11.46 -13.69
C VAL A 167 -21.95 11.37 -14.38
N GLU A 168 -22.15 10.43 -15.30
CA GLU A 168 -23.42 10.22 -16.01
C GLU A 168 -24.55 9.79 -15.08
N LYS A 169 -24.24 9.06 -14.01
CA LYS A 169 -25.18 8.73 -12.92
C LYS A 169 -25.46 9.90 -11.97
N GLY A 170 -24.80 11.04 -12.16
CA GLY A 170 -24.88 12.20 -11.30
C GLY A 170 -24.08 12.07 -9.99
N GLU A 171 -23.16 11.10 -9.93
CA GLU A 171 -22.27 10.90 -8.80
C GLU A 171 -21.14 11.95 -8.79
N GLN A 172 -20.62 12.24 -7.61
CA GLN A 172 -19.43 13.10 -7.49
C GLN A 172 -18.19 12.26 -7.74
N VAL A 173 -17.31 12.73 -8.63
CA VAL A 173 -16.01 12.09 -8.91
C VAL A 173 -14.83 12.82 -8.29
N LEU A 174 -15.03 14.05 -7.82
CA LEU A 174 -14.08 14.80 -7.01
C LEU A 174 -14.63 15.00 -5.61
N GLY A 175 -13.79 14.71 -4.62
CA GLY A 175 -14.15 14.86 -3.22
C GLY A 175 -14.34 16.32 -2.83
N GLN A 176 -15.44 16.60 -2.13
CA GLN A 176 -15.75 17.91 -1.58
C GLN A 176 -16.40 17.75 -0.20
N GLU A 177 -15.89 18.49 0.79
CA GLU A 177 -16.47 18.55 2.13
C GLU A 177 -17.98 18.84 2.06
N GLY A 178 -18.76 18.07 2.81
CA GLY A 178 -20.20 18.22 2.88
C GLY A 178 -20.99 17.65 1.70
N LYS A 179 -20.34 17.29 0.58
CA LYS A 179 -20.96 16.61 -0.56
C LYS A 179 -20.56 15.15 -0.67
N THR A 180 -19.29 14.84 -0.48
CA THR A 180 -18.74 13.49 -0.60
C THR A 180 -18.42 12.93 0.78
N GLY A 181 -19.41 12.99 1.66
CA GLY A 181 -19.29 12.63 3.07
C GLY A 181 -18.93 13.81 3.99
N LYS A 182 -19.00 13.56 5.30
CA LYS A 182 -18.73 14.53 6.37
C LYS A 182 -17.99 13.87 7.52
N GLY A 183 -17.05 14.60 8.11
CA GLY A 183 -16.34 14.18 9.31
C GLY A 183 -15.47 12.92 9.14
N ARG A 184 -15.03 12.39 10.28
CA ARG A 184 -14.13 11.24 10.41
C ARG A 184 -14.90 9.99 10.86
N GLY A 185 -14.58 8.84 10.30
CA GLY A 185 -15.19 7.56 10.73
C GLY A 185 -14.37 6.34 10.35
N ILE A 186 -14.82 5.18 10.84
CA ILE A 186 -14.21 3.88 10.52
C ILE A 186 -15.15 3.10 9.61
N VAL A 187 -14.60 2.51 8.57
CA VAL A 187 -15.32 1.64 7.63
C VAL A 187 -14.77 0.22 7.77
N LEU A 188 -15.66 -0.75 7.96
CA LEU A 188 -15.34 -2.18 7.86
C LEU A 188 -16.19 -2.80 6.75
N THR A 189 -15.71 -3.89 6.18
CA THR A 189 -16.53 -4.78 5.34
C THR A 189 -16.67 -6.13 6.01
N GLY A 190 -17.89 -6.62 6.14
CA GLY A 190 -18.16 -7.93 6.71
C GLY A 190 -19.64 -8.26 6.64
N GLY A 191 -19.95 -9.53 6.39
CA GLY A 191 -21.34 -9.94 6.22
C GLY A 191 -21.60 -11.42 5.95
N ASN A 192 -20.58 -12.19 5.56
CA ASN A 192 -20.63 -13.65 5.66
C ASN A 192 -20.47 -14.09 7.14
N GLN A 193 -20.81 -15.35 7.45
CA GLN A 193 -20.88 -15.82 8.84
C GLN A 193 -19.59 -15.54 9.63
N ASP A 194 -18.44 -15.82 9.02
CA ASP A 194 -17.14 -15.79 9.66
C ASP A 194 -16.57 -14.37 9.78
N THR A 195 -16.79 -13.53 8.77
CA THR A 195 -16.43 -12.10 8.84
C THR A 195 -17.33 -11.35 9.82
N THR A 196 -18.59 -11.75 9.98
CA THR A 196 -19.52 -11.08 10.91
C THR A 196 -19.03 -11.14 12.36
N LEU A 197 -18.58 -12.32 12.81
CA LEU A 197 -18.11 -12.50 14.18
C LEU A 197 -16.78 -11.77 14.43
N ARG A 198 -15.90 -11.75 13.42
CA ARG A 198 -14.66 -10.98 13.44
C ARG A 198 -14.95 -9.46 13.49
N THR A 199 -15.88 -8.98 12.68
CA THR A 199 -16.34 -7.58 12.72
C THR A 199 -16.88 -7.19 14.10
N ILE A 200 -17.69 -8.04 14.74
CA ILE A 200 -18.17 -7.81 16.11
C ILE A 200 -16.99 -7.71 17.09
N THR A 201 -16.02 -8.62 16.97
CA THR A 201 -14.80 -8.63 17.81
C THR A 201 -13.99 -7.34 17.62
N ALA A 202 -13.72 -6.95 16.37
CA ALA A 202 -13.00 -5.73 16.03
C ALA A 202 -13.70 -4.47 16.57
N ILE A 203 -15.04 -4.39 16.48
CA ILE A 203 -15.80 -3.25 17.01
C ILE A 203 -15.70 -3.22 18.55
N LYS A 204 -15.85 -4.36 19.24
CA LYS A 204 -15.67 -4.42 20.70
C LYS A 204 -14.28 -3.94 21.10
N HIS A 205 -13.24 -4.37 20.38
CA HIS A 205 -11.86 -3.95 20.60
C HIS A 205 -11.68 -2.43 20.45
N LEU A 206 -12.19 -1.85 19.34
CA LEU A 206 -12.15 -0.42 19.11
C LEU A 206 -12.83 0.35 20.26
N ARG A 207 -13.97 -0.12 20.76
CA ARG A 207 -14.66 0.51 21.89
C ARG A 207 -13.86 0.39 23.19
N ARG A 208 -13.22 -0.74 23.46
CA ARG A 208 -12.33 -0.92 24.61
C ARG A 208 -11.14 0.05 24.57
N LEU A 209 -10.57 0.28 23.40
CA LEU A 209 -9.51 1.27 23.16
C LEU A 209 -9.99 2.73 23.28
N GLY A 210 -11.26 2.96 23.63
CA GLY A 210 -11.83 4.29 23.78
C GLY A 210 -12.12 5.00 22.46
N VAL A 211 -12.18 4.27 21.33
CA VAL A 211 -12.49 4.85 20.02
C VAL A 211 -13.96 5.26 19.97
N LYS A 212 -14.20 6.57 19.87
CA LYS A 212 -15.55 7.17 19.79
C LYS A 212 -15.99 7.50 18.37
N LEU A 213 -15.17 7.21 17.37
CA LEU A 213 -15.49 7.45 15.97
C LEU A 213 -16.75 6.66 15.57
N PRO A 214 -17.63 7.25 14.73
CA PRO A 214 -18.73 6.51 14.11
C PRO A 214 -18.16 5.38 13.24
N ILE A 215 -18.88 4.26 13.20
CA ILE A 215 -18.46 3.07 12.45
C ILE A 215 -19.56 2.71 11.45
N GLU A 216 -19.17 2.48 10.19
CA GLU A 216 -20.03 1.87 9.17
C GLU A 216 -19.51 0.48 8.80
N VAL A 217 -20.42 -0.50 8.79
CA VAL A 217 -20.11 -1.88 8.37
C VAL A 217 -20.84 -2.15 7.07
N PHE A 218 -20.06 -2.28 6.00
CA PHE A 218 -20.55 -2.57 4.66
C PHE A 218 -20.70 -4.08 4.44
N HIS A 219 -21.82 -4.48 3.83
CA HIS A 219 -22.16 -5.87 3.51
C HIS A 219 -22.84 -5.97 2.14
N TYR A 220 -22.83 -7.17 1.55
CA TYR A 220 -23.63 -7.45 0.34
C TYR A 220 -25.13 -7.59 0.67
N SER A 221 -26.00 -7.41 -0.31
CA SER A 221 -27.47 -7.50 -0.11
C SER A 221 -27.94 -8.87 0.41
N ASP A 222 -27.20 -9.94 0.09
CA ASP A 222 -27.44 -11.32 0.51
C ASP A 222 -26.72 -11.71 1.82
N GLU A 223 -26.27 -10.73 2.61
CA GLU A 223 -25.50 -10.95 3.83
C GLU A 223 -26.18 -10.44 5.11
N LEU A 224 -25.62 -10.81 6.26
CA LEU A 224 -26.12 -10.40 7.59
C LEU A 224 -27.60 -10.71 7.82
N HIS A 225 -28.09 -11.89 7.42
CA HIS A 225 -29.48 -12.29 7.64
C HIS A 225 -29.83 -12.55 9.12
N ASN A 226 -28.82 -12.82 9.96
CA ASN A 226 -29.02 -13.07 11.39
C ASN A 226 -29.34 -11.77 12.14
N LYS A 227 -30.61 -11.63 12.54
CA LYS A 227 -31.10 -10.45 13.29
C LYS A 227 -30.35 -10.20 14.60
N GLN A 228 -29.88 -11.24 15.28
CA GLN A 228 -29.15 -11.09 16.55
C GLN A 228 -27.76 -10.49 16.31
N GLN A 229 -27.06 -10.93 15.26
CA GLN A 229 -25.76 -10.36 14.89
C GLN A 229 -25.90 -8.89 14.45
N ARG A 230 -26.93 -8.56 13.66
CA ARG A 230 -27.23 -7.16 13.29
C ARG A 230 -27.43 -6.29 14.53
N LYS A 231 -28.29 -6.74 15.44
CA LYS A 231 -28.59 -6.03 16.69
C LYS A 231 -27.35 -5.87 17.57
N GLU A 232 -26.47 -6.87 17.61
CA GLU A 232 -25.21 -6.79 18.35
C GLU A 232 -24.30 -5.70 17.77
N ILE A 233 -24.08 -5.69 16.44
CA ILE A 233 -23.30 -4.66 15.75
C ILE A 233 -23.87 -3.26 16.03
N GLU A 234 -25.19 -3.09 15.88
CA GLU A 234 -25.88 -1.82 16.13
C GLU A 234 -25.77 -1.38 17.61
N SER A 235 -25.85 -2.32 18.56
CA SER A 235 -25.70 -2.02 19.99
C SER A 235 -24.31 -1.54 20.38
N LEU A 236 -23.29 -1.88 19.58
CA LEU A 236 -21.92 -1.39 19.72
C LEU A 236 -21.71 0.00 19.06
N GLY A 237 -22.78 0.60 18.53
CA GLY A 237 -22.76 1.92 17.89
C GLY A 237 -22.22 1.91 16.47
N ALA A 238 -22.28 0.78 15.76
CA ALA A 238 -21.98 0.68 14.34
C ALA A 238 -23.28 0.74 13.50
N THR A 239 -23.19 1.32 12.32
CA THR A 239 -24.30 1.39 11.35
C THR A 239 -24.06 0.39 10.23
N LEU A 240 -25.04 -0.46 9.95
CA LEU A 240 -24.99 -1.38 8.81
C LEU A 240 -25.31 -0.65 7.51
N ARG A 241 -24.50 -0.88 6.47
CA ARG A 241 -24.66 -0.32 5.13
C ARG A 241 -24.64 -1.44 4.10
N GLU A 242 -25.65 -1.47 3.23
CA GLU A 242 -25.61 -2.33 2.05
C GLU A 242 -24.82 -1.63 0.95
N ALA A 243 -23.82 -2.33 0.38
CA ALA A 243 -23.09 -1.83 -0.77
C ALA A 243 -23.98 -1.89 -2.03
N LYS A 244 -24.15 -0.75 -2.70
CA LYS A 244 -24.98 -0.65 -3.91
C LYS A 244 -24.15 -0.81 -5.18
N GLY A 245 -24.76 -1.32 -6.25
CA GLY A 245 -24.12 -1.43 -7.56
C GLY A 245 -23.10 -2.56 -7.68
N LEU A 246 -23.19 -3.55 -6.78
CA LEU A 246 -22.30 -4.69 -6.75
C LEU A 246 -23.03 -5.93 -6.23
N GLU A 247 -22.80 -7.05 -6.90
CA GLU A 247 -23.26 -8.36 -6.48
C GLU A 247 -22.07 -9.28 -6.20
N LYS A 248 -22.32 -10.36 -5.45
CA LYS A 248 -21.32 -11.41 -5.32
C LYS A 248 -21.21 -12.19 -6.61
N VAL A 249 -20.00 -12.60 -6.94
CA VAL A 249 -19.75 -13.53 -8.03
C VAL A 249 -20.01 -14.94 -7.51
N ALA A 250 -21.01 -15.61 -8.09
CA ALA A 250 -21.36 -16.98 -7.71
C ALA A 250 -20.19 -17.94 -7.97
N GLY A 251 -19.95 -18.87 -7.03
CA GLY A 251 -18.89 -19.88 -7.15
C GLY A 251 -17.48 -19.37 -6.83
N VAL A 252 -17.29 -18.08 -6.57
CA VAL A 252 -15.99 -17.51 -6.18
C VAL A 252 -15.82 -17.56 -4.66
N TRP A 253 -14.67 -18.08 -4.23
CA TRP A 253 -14.36 -18.24 -2.80
C TRP A 253 -14.33 -16.91 -2.02
N LYS A 254 -13.79 -15.84 -2.62
CA LYS A 254 -13.62 -14.53 -1.95
C LYS A 254 -14.13 -13.38 -2.81
N ASN A 255 -15.03 -12.59 -2.23
CA ASN A 255 -15.69 -11.45 -2.86
C ASN A 255 -15.15 -10.13 -2.26
N TRP A 256 -13.92 -9.76 -2.64
CA TRP A 256 -13.24 -8.59 -2.08
C TRP A 256 -13.62 -7.26 -2.74
N GLN A 257 -14.39 -7.31 -3.83
CA GLN A 257 -14.71 -6.15 -4.63
C GLN A 257 -15.57 -5.10 -3.92
N ILE A 258 -16.13 -5.44 -2.76
CA ILE A 258 -16.85 -4.51 -1.88
C ILE A 258 -15.97 -3.42 -1.26
N LYS A 259 -14.65 -3.64 -1.09
CA LYS A 259 -13.76 -2.73 -0.35
C LYS A 259 -13.72 -1.33 -0.96
N GLY A 260 -13.46 -1.25 -2.27
CA GLY A 260 -13.45 0.03 -3.01
C GLY A 260 -14.78 0.76 -2.92
N LEU A 261 -15.90 0.06 -3.12
CA LEU A 261 -17.23 0.67 -3.03
C LEU A 261 -17.60 1.09 -1.61
N ALA A 262 -17.18 0.37 -0.58
CA ALA A 262 -17.41 0.77 0.81
C ALA A 262 -16.73 2.12 1.12
N LEU A 263 -15.50 2.30 0.63
CA LEU A 263 -14.80 3.59 0.74
C LEU A 263 -15.54 4.69 -0.01
N VAL A 264 -15.91 4.48 -1.27
CA VAL A 264 -16.64 5.47 -2.09
C VAL A 264 -17.98 5.84 -1.45
N GLN A 265 -18.79 4.85 -1.05
CA GLN A 265 -20.18 5.02 -0.60
C GLN A 265 -20.34 5.39 0.89
N SER A 266 -19.28 5.27 1.69
CA SER A 266 -19.33 5.65 3.11
C SER A 266 -19.79 7.10 3.31
N SER A 267 -20.45 7.36 4.43
CA SER A 267 -20.92 8.72 4.73
C SER A 267 -19.83 9.65 5.26
N PHE A 268 -18.62 9.14 5.49
CA PHE A 268 -17.48 9.89 6.01
C PHE A 268 -16.68 10.56 4.90
N ARG A 269 -16.07 11.70 5.23
CA ARG A 269 -15.08 12.36 4.37
C ARG A 269 -13.71 11.74 4.59
N GLU A 270 -13.28 11.68 5.85
CA GLU A 270 -12.02 11.08 6.29
C GLU A 270 -12.30 9.68 6.87
N ILE A 271 -11.65 8.67 6.33
CA ILE A 271 -11.93 7.26 6.62
C ILE A 271 -10.67 6.58 7.13
N ILE A 272 -10.82 5.81 8.21
CA ILE A 272 -9.94 4.68 8.50
C ILE A 272 -10.70 3.41 8.07
N TYR A 273 -10.18 2.70 7.09
CA TYR A 273 -10.68 1.37 6.73
C TYR A 273 -9.99 0.31 7.58
N LEU A 274 -10.74 -0.74 7.98
CA LEU A 274 -10.20 -1.92 8.64
C LEU A 274 -10.84 -3.21 8.11
N ASP A 275 -10.02 -4.21 7.79
CA ASP A 275 -10.47 -5.58 7.60
C ASP A 275 -10.99 -6.17 8.93
N SER A 276 -11.92 -7.13 8.84
CA SER A 276 -12.56 -7.72 10.03
C SER A 276 -11.58 -8.48 10.94
N ASP A 277 -10.47 -9.02 10.40
CA ASP A 277 -9.37 -9.67 11.10
C ASP A 277 -8.19 -8.74 11.42
N ASN A 278 -8.36 -7.42 11.27
CA ASN A 278 -7.34 -6.44 11.61
C ASN A 278 -7.65 -5.72 12.92
N THR A 279 -6.90 -6.04 13.97
CA THR A 279 -7.14 -5.52 15.32
C THR A 279 -6.03 -4.55 15.72
N PRO A 280 -6.34 -3.29 16.01
CA PRO A 280 -5.33 -2.33 16.41
C PRO A 280 -4.85 -2.54 17.86
N LEU A 281 -3.57 -2.30 18.15
CA LEU A 281 -2.97 -2.37 19.49
C LEU A 281 -3.28 -1.12 20.34
N ARG A 282 -3.55 0.01 19.68
CA ARG A 282 -3.86 1.31 20.29
C ARG A 282 -4.93 2.01 19.45
N SER A 283 -5.55 3.06 19.98
CA SER A 283 -6.54 3.83 19.21
C SER A 283 -5.93 4.35 17.89
N PRO A 284 -6.49 3.98 16.72
CA PRO A 284 -5.99 4.45 15.43
C PRO A 284 -6.48 5.87 15.09
N SER A 285 -7.23 6.52 15.98
CA SER A 285 -7.87 7.82 15.69
C SER A 285 -6.87 8.94 15.38
N HIS A 286 -5.64 8.82 15.90
CA HIS A 286 -4.58 9.80 15.68
C HIS A 286 -4.02 9.78 14.25
N LEU A 287 -4.31 8.73 13.45
CA LEU A 287 -3.82 8.61 12.08
C LEU A 287 -4.33 9.73 11.17
N PHE A 288 -5.50 10.30 11.46
CA PHE A 288 -6.03 11.47 10.73
C PHE A 288 -5.18 12.74 10.87
N ASP A 289 -4.30 12.76 11.87
CA ASP A 289 -3.44 13.90 12.18
C ASP A 289 -1.95 13.49 12.09
N ALA A 290 -1.65 12.27 11.61
CA ALA A 290 -0.28 11.80 11.44
C ALA A 290 0.44 12.62 10.35
N PRO A 291 1.71 13.02 10.56
CA PRO A 291 2.45 13.82 9.57
C PRO A 291 2.43 13.22 8.17
N ILE A 292 2.79 11.93 8.04
CA ILE A 292 2.79 11.19 6.75
C ILE A 292 1.44 11.26 6.05
N TYR A 293 0.33 11.16 6.80
CA TYR A 293 -1.00 11.27 6.21
C TYR A 293 -1.28 12.71 5.74
N THR A 294 -1.04 13.70 6.62
CA THR A 294 -1.38 15.09 6.32
C THR A 294 -0.51 15.76 5.25
N SER A 295 0.73 15.30 5.07
CA SER A 295 1.69 15.86 4.11
C SER A 295 1.70 15.16 2.75
N SER A 296 0.97 14.06 2.58
CA SER A 296 1.02 13.24 1.37
C SER A 296 -0.37 13.03 0.80
N GLY A 297 -1.01 14.15 0.43
CA GLY A 297 -2.32 14.12 -0.23
C GLY A 297 -3.49 13.63 0.64
N ARG A 298 -3.30 13.41 1.95
CA ARG A 298 -4.31 12.81 2.85
C ARG A 298 -4.77 11.43 2.40
N ALA A 299 -3.83 10.62 1.91
CA ALA A 299 -4.00 9.19 1.70
C ALA A 299 -2.77 8.47 2.23
N ALA A 300 -2.94 7.41 3.00
CA ALA A 300 -1.83 6.63 3.54
C ALA A 300 -2.12 5.13 3.52
N PHE A 301 -1.10 4.36 3.13
CA PHE A 301 -1.15 2.92 2.89
C PHE A 301 0.00 2.19 3.60
N TRP A 302 -0.11 0.87 3.70
CA TRP A 302 0.88 0.03 4.36
C TRP A 302 1.53 -0.93 3.36
N PRO A 303 2.83 -1.21 3.50
CA PRO A 303 3.52 -2.16 2.64
C PRO A 303 3.10 -3.60 2.97
N ASP A 304 2.83 -4.41 1.94
CA ASP A 304 2.53 -5.84 2.03
C ASP A 304 3.82 -6.68 1.88
N LEU A 305 3.66 -7.99 1.70
CA LEU A 305 4.71 -9.00 1.69
C LEU A 305 5.58 -9.02 0.42
N SER A 306 5.11 -8.48 -0.70
CA SER A 306 5.71 -8.70 -2.03
C SER A 306 6.04 -7.40 -2.79
N LYS A 307 6.82 -7.54 -3.86
CA LYS A 307 7.01 -6.51 -4.90
C LYS A 307 6.58 -7.04 -6.26
N ASP A 308 6.28 -6.15 -7.20
CA ASP A 308 5.93 -6.57 -8.56
C ASP A 308 7.14 -7.13 -9.30
N HIS A 309 6.88 -8.16 -10.11
CA HIS A 309 7.85 -8.71 -11.03
C HIS A 309 7.98 -7.80 -12.28
N PRO A 310 9.16 -7.67 -12.93
CA PRO A 310 9.35 -6.88 -14.15
C PRO A 310 8.46 -7.32 -15.33
N ASP A 311 8.07 -8.60 -15.38
CA ASP A 311 7.12 -9.12 -16.38
C ASP A 311 5.67 -8.74 -16.11
N ASN A 312 5.32 -8.30 -14.90
CA ASN A 312 3.94 -7.95 -14.58
C ASN A 312 3.45 -6.86 -15.53
N ALA A 313 2.34 -7.13 -16.24
CA ALA A 313 1.79 -6.23 -17.24
C ALA A 313 1.34 -4.88 -16.64
N ILE A 314 1.22 -4.78 -15.31
CA ILE A 314 0.84 -3.55 -14.61
C ILE A 314 1.75 -2.37 -14.96
N TRP A 315 3.06 -2.59 -15.14
CA TRP A 315 4.01 -1.56 -15.54
C TRP A 315 3.65 -0.94 -16.90
N ARG A 316 3.26 -1.78 -17.86
CA ARG A 316 2.85 -1.36 -19.21
C ARG A 316 1.44 -0.74 -19.21
N LEU A 317 0.53 -1.28 -18.38
CA LEU A 317 -0.81 -0.73 -18.17
C LEU A 317 -0.77 0.67 -17.57
N VAL A 318 0.11 0.92 -16.60
CA VAL A 318 0.25 2.23 -15.94
C VAL A 318 1.18 3.17 -16.72
N GLY A 319 2.04 2.62 -17.58
CA GLY A 319 2.97 3.36 -18.43
C GLY A 319 4.23 3.80 -17.68
N GLU A 320 4.70 2.95 -16.78
CA GLU A 320 5.85 3.17 -15.90
C GLU A 320 6.87 2.04 -16.05
N THR A 321 8.12 2.31 -15.71
CA THR A 321 9.19 1.30 -15.66
C THR A 321 9.22 0.65 -14.28
N CYS A 322 9.49 -0.65 -14.24
CA CYS A 322 9.61 -1.38 -12.97
C CYS A 322 10.61 -0.72 -12.02
N SER A 323 10.23 -0.62 -10.75
CA SER A 323 11.10 -0.19 -9.66
C SER A 323 10.86 -1.04 -8.41
N LEU A 324 11.94 -1.30 -7.67
CA LEU A 324 11.90 -1.95 -6.36
C LEU A 324 11.75 -0.95 -5.21
N ASP A 325 11.38 0.31 -5.44
CA ASP A 325 11.27 1.32 -4.38
C ASP A 325 10.08 1.09 -3.44
N LEU A 326 8.98 0.52 -3.97
CA LEU A 326 7.75 0.28 -3.22
C LEU A 326 7.46 -1.20 -3.08
N TRP A 327 6.92 -1.54 -1.91
CA TRP A 327 6.18 -2.79 -1.72
C TRP A 327 4.78 -2.64 -2.29
N THR A 328 4.16 -3.76 -2.67
CA THR A 328 2.72 -3.80 -2.92
C THR A 328 1.98 -3.34 -1.65
N PHE A 329 0.73 -2.87 -1.79
CA PHE A 329 -0.03 -2.36 -0.65
C PHE A 329 -0.84 -3.44 0.06
N GLU A 330 -0.85 -3.36 1.40
CA GLU A 330 -1.78 -4.09 2.26
C GLU A 330 -3.04 -3.23 2.46
N SER A 331 -4.19 -3.74 2.03
CA SER A 331 -5.48 -3.05 2.13
C SER A 331 -6.27 -3.40 3.39
N GLY A 332 -5.70 -4.19 4.31
CA GLY A 332 -6.28 -4.48 5.62
C GLY A 332 -6.48 -3.25 6.50
N GLN A 333 -5.77 -2.16 6.21
CA GLN A 333 -5.96 -0.85 6.80
C GLN A 333 -5.58 0.24 5.79
N ILE A 334 -6.42 1.27 5.69
CA ILE A 334 -6.21 2.43 4.80
C ILE A 334 -6.66 3.67 5.54
N VAL A 335 -5.96 4.79 5.38
CA VAL A 335 -6.44 6.10 5.87
C VAL A 335 -6.53 7.06 4.71
N VAL A 336 -7.73 7.59 4.44
CA VAL A 336 -7.97 8.43 3.24
C VAL A 336 -8.98 9.52 3.52
N ASP A 337 -8.68 10.74 3.08
CA ASP A 337 -9.65 11.84 2.92
C ASP A 337 -10.16 11.83 1.48
N LYS A 338 -11.46 11.64 1.25
CA LYS A 338 -12.04 11.72 -0.10
C LYS A 338 -11.77 13.06 -0.77
N ALA A 339 -11.73 14.15 0.01
CA ALA A 339 -11.43 15.51 -0.46
C ALA A 339 -9.93 15.83 -0.48
N GLY A 340 -9.06 14.91 -0.07
CA GLY A 340 -7.61 15.04 -0.20
C GLY A 340 -7.16 15.02 -1.67
N ASN A 341 -5.92 15.45 -1.92
CA ASN A 341 -5.41 15.70 -3.28
C ASN A 341 -6.39 16.53 -4.12
N GLU A 342 -6.89 17.63 -3.56
CA GLU A 342 -7.86 18.52 -4.25
C GLU A 342 -9.13 17.77 -4.73
N GLY A 343 -9.54 16.74 -4.00
CA GLY A 343 -10.68 15.88 -4.35
C GLY A 343 -10.33 14.68 -5.21
N MET A 344 -9.10 14.54 -5.69
CA MET A 344 -8.69 13.44 -6.56
C MET A 344 -8.59 12.10 -5.84
N ASN A 345 -8.49 12.08 -4.51
CA ASN A 345 -8.58 10.83 -3.74
C ASN A 345 -9.91 10.11 -4.02
N LEU A 346 -11.03 10.83 -4.17
CA LEU A 346 -12.30 10.20 -4.56
C LEU A 346 -12.24 9.59 -5.96
N ALA A 347 -11.64 10.30 -6.93
CA ALA A 347 -11.47 9.76 -8.28
C ALA A 347 -10.63 8.48 -8.26
N ALA A 348 -9.54 8.46 -7.49
CA ALA A 348 -8.70 7.28 -7.35
C ALA A 348 -9.42 6.12 -6.64
N LEU A 349 -10.26 6.39 -5.63
CA LEU A 349 -11.13 5.37 -5.02
C LEU A 349 -12.13 4.78 -6.03
N ILE A 350 -12.69 5.61 -6.92
CA ILE A 350 -13.60 5.15 -7.98
C ILE A 350 -12.86 4.27 -9.00
N ILE A 351 -11.63 4.66 -9.38
CA ILE A 351 -10.77 3.83 -10.24
C ILE A 351 -10.48 2.49 -9.57
N ALA A 352 -10.04 2.48 -8.31
CA ALA A 352 -9.77 1.24 -7.57
C ALA A 352 -11.03 0.36 -7.46
N ALA A 353 -12.20 0.95 -7.19
CA ALA A 353 -13.47 0.23 -7.18
C ALA A 353 -13.84 -0.36 -8.55
N GLY A 354 -13.57 0.37 -9.64
CA GLY A 354 -13.73 -0.12 -11.01
C GLY A 354 -12.79 -1.27 -11.33
N MET A 355 -11.52 -1.19 -10.94
CA MET A 355 -10.56 -2.28 -11.08
C MET A 355 -11.01 -3.55 -10.33
N MET A 356 -11.53 -3.37 -9.10
CA MET A 356 -12.08 -4.47 -8.31
C MET A 356 -13.37 -5.06 -8.90
N ARG A 357 -14.20 -4.25 -9.55
CA ARG A 357 -15.38 -4.71 -10.28
C ARG A 357 -14.97 -5.58 -11.46
N ASP A 358 -13.90 -5.17 -12.16
CA ASP A 358 -13.33 -5.87 -13.31
C ASP A 358 -12.21 -6.85 -12.88
N ARG A 359 -12.47 -7.57 -11.78
CA ARG A 359 -11.51 -8.45 -11.10
C ARG A 359 -10.90 -9.52 -11.99
N ASP A 360 -11.66 -10.02 -12.97
CA ASP A 360 -11.21 -11.10 -13.87
C ASP A 360 -10.05 -10.65 -14.77
N PHE A 361 -9.79 -9.35 -14.85
CA PHE A 361 -8.57 -8.81 -15.43
C PHE A 361 -7.63 -8.32 -14.33
N TRP A 362 -8.04 -7.31 -13.55
CA TRP A 362 -7.13 -6.58 -12.66
C TRP A 362 -6.51 -7.41 -11.54
N PHE A 363 -7.14 -8.50 -11.10
CA PHE A 363 -6.58 -9.35 -10.04
C PHE A 363 -5.40 -10.18 -10.53
N HIS A 364 -5.30 -10.48 -11.84
CA HIS A 364 -4.09 -11.08 -12.40
C HIS A 364 -2.87 -10.18 -12.17
N MET A 365 -3.03 -8.86 -12.24
CA MET A 365 -1.94 -7.92 -12.04
C MET A 365 -1.67 -7.64 -10.57
N CYS A 366 -2.72 -7.44 -9.76
CA CYS A 366 -2.60 -6.95 -8.38
C CYS A 366 -2.54 -8.06 -7.31
N GLY A 367 -2.70 -9.33 -7.69
CA GLY A 367 -2.76 -10.45 -6.74
C GLY A 367 -4.01 -10.44 -5.85
N GLY A 368 -5.05 -9.67 -6.23
CA GLY A 368 -6.27 -9.46 -5.47
C GLY A 368 -6.71 -8.00 -5.43
N ASP A 369 -7.48 -7.62 -4.41
CA ASP A 369 -7.97 -6.25 -4.25
C ASP A 369 -6.88 -5.28 -3.80
N LYS A 370 -5.89 -5.77 -3.04
CA LYS A 370 -5.11 -4.91 -2.15
C LYS A 370 -4.36 -3.80 -2.85
N ASP A 371 -3.70 -4.16 -3.95
CA ASP A 371 -2.76 -3.27 -4.62
C ASP A 371 -3.41 -2.39 -5.69
N THR A 372 -4.73 -2.57 -5.93
CA THR A 372 -5.50 -1.70 -6.84
C THR A 372 -5.46 -0.24 -6.41
N PHE A 373 -5.38 0.05 -5.10
CA PHE A 373 -5.26 1.41 -4.58
C PHE A 373 -3.94 2.08 -4.99
N ARG A 374 -2.81 1.36 -4.92
CA ARG A 374 -1.53 1.93 -5.33
C ARG A 374 -1.58 2.38 -6.78
N TRP A 375 -2.06 1.51 -7.64
CA TRP A 375 -2.10 1.77 -9.07
C TRP A 375 -3.13 2.83 -9.45
N ALA A 376 -4.28 2.90 -8.79
CA ALA A 376 -5.23 3.99 -9.00
C ALA A 376 -4.65 5.38 -8.71
N TRP A 377 -3.84 5.51 -7.65
CA TRP A 377 -3.13 6.76 -7.35
C TRP A 377 -2.02 7.05 -8.37
N ARG A 378 -1.24 6.03 -8.79
CA ARG A 378 -0.20 6.15 -9.81
C ARG A 378 -0.75 6.54 -11.19
N MET A 379 -1.92 6.03 -11.57
CA MET A 379 -2.60 6.40 -12.81
C MET A 379 -2.99 7.88 -12.84
N LEU A 380 -3.39 8.45 -11.70
CA LEU A 380 -3.70 9.89 -11.61
C LEU A 380 -2.49 10.78 -11.28
N ASP A 381 -1.34 10.18 -11.00
CA ASP A 381 -0.10 10.88 -10.60
C ASP A 381 -0.31 11.77 -9.36
N ILE A 382 -1.03 11.23 -8.36
CA ILE A 382 -1.34 11.94 -7.11
C ILE A 382 -0.58 11.34 -5.92
N GLU A 383 -0.30 12.18 -4.93
CA GLU A 383 0.52 11.80 -3.79
C GLU A 383 -0.21 10.86 -2.81
N PHE A 384 0.56 9.99 -2.17
CA PHE A 384 0.14 9.16 -1.05
C PHE A 384 1.31 8.93 -0.08
N GLY A 385 0.99 8.71 1.19
CA GLY A 385 1.93 8.30 2.22
C GLY A 385 2.02 6.78 2.33
N VAL A 386 3.17 6.28 2.78
CA VAL A 386 3.39 4.86 3.07
C VAL A 386 3.89 4.72 4.50
N SER A 387 3.42 3.70 5.22
CA SER A 387 4.00 3.35 6.53
C SER A 387 5.52 3.20 6.40
N PRO A 388 6.30 3.90 7.25
CA PRO A 388 7.75 3.98 7.09
C PRO A 388 8.44 2.65 7.38
N ARG A 389 7.79 1.76 8.14
CA ARG A 389 8.32 0.43 8.46
C ARG A 389 7.58 -0.64 7.66
N TRP A 390 8.35 -1.60 7.15
CA TRP A 390 7.86 -2.86 6.60
C TRP A 390 7.29 -3.73 7.71
N MET A 391 6.56 -4.76 7.32
CA MET A 391 5.82 -5.60 8.25
C MET A 391 6.72 -6.48 9.13
N SER A 392 6.13 -7.03 10.18
CA SER A 392 6.72 -8.10 10.99
C SER A 392 5.70 -9.20 11.21
N THR A 393 6.10 -10.29 11.84
CA THR A 393 5.19 -11.40 12.13
C THR A 393 5.06 -11.58 13.62
N VAL A 394 3.84 -11.81 14.10
CA VAL A 394 3.58 -12.18 15.50
C VAL A 394 2.99 -13.58 15.57
N GLY A 395 3.46 -14.35 16.55
CA GLY A 395 2.94 -15.69 16.78
C GLY A 395 3.60 -16.41 17.93
N ILE A 396 3.85 -17.70 17.71
CA ILE A 396 4.27 -18.66 18.74
C ILE A 396 5.53 -19.41 18.32
N ARG A 397 6.10 -20.16 19.25
CA ARG A 397 7.04 -21.24 18.93
C ARG A 397 6.27 -22.55 18.93
N ASN A 398 6.28 -23.28 17.80
CA ASN A 398 5.53 -24.52 17.66
C ASN A 398 6.23 -25.66 18.41
N GLU A 399 5.70 -26.02 19.57
CA GLU A 399 6.19 -27.13 20.40
C GLU A 399 6.14 -28.48 19.69
N PHE A 400 5.21 -28.67 18.74
CA PHE A 400 5.10 -29.89 17.93
C PHE A 400 6.19 -29.98 16.83
N GLN A 401 7.03 -28.96 16.71
CA GLN A 401 8.04 -28.86 15.66
C GLN A 401 9.32 -28.19 16.20
N ASN A 402 9.84 -28.71 17.31
CA ASN A 402 11.11 -28.29 17.92
C ASN A 402 11.20 -26.78 18.20
N GLY A 403 10.08 -26.12 18.49
CA GLY A 403 10.05 -24.69 18.79
C GLY A 403 10.28 -23.78 17.58
N ARG A 404 10.11 -24.29 16.35
CA ARG A 404 10.12 -23.48 15.12
C ARG A 404 9.13 -22.32 15.26
N PHE A 405 9.55 -21.11 14.87
CA PHE A 405 8.69 -19.94 14.91
C PHE A 405 7.52 -20.11 13.93
N CYS A 406 6.30 -19.86 14.40
CA CYS A 406 5.09 -19.88 13.60
C CYS A 406 4.35 -18.56 13.80
N GLY A 407 4.54 -17.62 12.85
CA GLY A 407 3.76 -16.41 12.77
C GLY A 407 2.36 -16.71 12.25
N HIS A 408 1.33 -16.17 12.90
CA HIS A 408 -0.07 -16.35 12.45
C HIS A 408 -0.75 -15.02 12.13
N SER A 409 -0.14 -13.91 12.51
CA SER A 409 -0.59 -12.56 12.22
C SER A 409 0.57 -11.70 11.73
N VAL A 410 0.27 -10.74 10.86
CA VAL A 410 1.20 -9.72 10.38
C VAL A 410 1.07 -8.49 11.28
N LEU A 411 2.20 -7.93 11.69
CA LEU A 411 2.28 -6.65 12.38
C LEU A 411 2.55 -5.54 11.39
N GLN A 412 1.74 -4.50 11.47
CA GLN A 412 1.84 -3.30 10.65
C GLN A 412 1.99 -2.07 11.56
N TYR A 413 2.81 -1.12 11.10
CA TYR A 413 3.39 -0.10 11.97
C TYR A 413 2.66 1.24 11.89
N ASP A 414 2.84 2.07 12.91
CA ASP A 414 2.25 3.39 12.99
C ASP A 414 2.78 4.33 11.88
N LEU A 415 1.98 5.32 11.48
CA LEU A 415 2.38 6.40 10.57
C LEU A 415 3.14 7.53 11.27
N ALA A 416 3.19 7.50 12.60
CA ALA A 416 3.92 8.46 13.42
C ALA A 416 4.77 7.75 14.48
N THR A 417 5.81 8.43 14.96
CA THR A 417 6.55 8.02 16.16
C THR A 417 5.96 8.76 17.36
N PRO A 418 5.23 8.10 18.27
CA PRO A 418 4.69 8.77 19.45
C PRO A 418 5.82 9.18 20.40
N VAL A 419 5.52 10.14 21.30
CA VAL A 419 6.47 10.55 22.34
C VAL A 419 6.85 9.36 23.21
N GLY A 420 8.16 9.18 23.44
CA GLY A 420 8.69 8.07 24.23
C GLY A 420 8.94 6.79 23.42
N PHE A 421 8.76 6.84 22.10
CA PHE A 421 9.16 5.78 21.18
C PHE A 421 10.40 6.19 20.38
N SER A 422 11.31 5.26 20.13
CA SER A 422 12.49 5.47 19.29
C SER A 422 12.17 5.37 17.79
N ARG A 423 11.03 4.77 17.45
CA ARG A 423 10.57 4.52 16.08
C ARG A 423 9.05 4.32 16.06
N PRO A 424 8.40 4.35 14.88
CA PRO A 424 6.96 4.05 14.78
C PRO A 424 6.66 2.65 15.33
N PRO A 425 5.87 2.49 16.40
CA PRO A 425 5.61 1.18 17.00
C PRO A 425 4.59 0.38 16.19
N PRO A 426 4.44 -0.94 16.44
CA PRO A 426 3.32 -1.70 15.92
C PRO A 426 1.99 -1.03 16.29
N LEU A 427 1.09 -0.91 15.32
CA LEU A 427 -0.26 -0.39 15.53
C LEU A 427 -1.34 -1.41 15.20
N PHE A 428 -1.10 -2.32 14.25
CA PHE A 428 -2.11 -3.25 13.76
C PHE A 428 -1.62 -4.68 13.82
N VAL A 429 -2.47 -5.57 14.33
CA VAL A 429 -2.31 -7.02 14.28
C VAL A 429 -3.32 -7.56 13.28
N HIS A 430 -2.84 -7.84 12.06
CA HIS A 430 -3.65 -8.39 10.98
C HIS A 430 -3.57 -9.93 11.01
N SER A 431 -4.64 -10.58 11.47
CA SER A 431 -4.67 -12.02 11.78
C SER A 431 -4.93 -12.93 10.58
N ASN A 432 -4.13 -12.75 9.52
CA ASN A 432 -4.32 -13.33 8.19
C ASN A 432 -4.33 -14.88 8.21
N LEU A 433 -3.44 -15.49 9.00
CA LEU A 433 -3.27 -16.95 9.05
C LEU A 433 -3.88 -17.59 10.29
N LEU A 434 -4.34 -16.81 11.26
CA LEU A 434 -4.92 -17.34 12.49
C LEU A 434 -6.17 -18.22 12.24
N LYS A 435 -6.91 -17.93 11.17
CA LYS A 435 -8.05 -18.73 10.69
C LYS A 435 -7.66 -20.09 10.10
N HIS A 436 -6.38 -20.27 9.76
CA HIS A 436 -5.82 -21.53 9.28
C HIS A 436 -5.07 -22.28 10.39
N LEU A 437 -5.03 -21.73 11.62
CA LEU A 437 -4.24 -22.26 12.71
C LEU A 437 -4.98 -23.35 13.50
N GLY A 438 -4.32 -24.48 13.75
CA GLY A 438 -4.79 -25.52 14.67
C GLY A 438 -4.76 -25.04 16.13
N GLY A 439 -5.92 -25.01 16.79
CA GLY A 439 -6.09 -24.46 18.14
C GLY A 439 -5.57 -25.31 19.30
N ALA A 440 -5.12 -26.56 19.06
CA ALA A 440 -4.75 -27.49 20.13
C ALA A 440 -3.65 -26.92 21.04
N GLY A 441 -3.92 -26.79 22.35
CA GLY A 441 -2.97 -26.25 23.32
C GLY A 441 -2.75 -24.74 23.27
N LEU A 442 -3.45 -24.01 22.39
CA LEU A 442 -3.49 -22.55 22.39
C LEU A 442 -4.61 -22.08 23.31
N SER A 443 -4.29 -21.09 24.13
CA SER A 443 -5.17 -20.54 25.15
C SER A 443 -4.69 -19.13 25.52
N LYS A 444 -5.47 -18.42 26.32
CA LYS A 444 -5.13 -17.10 26.86
C LYS A 444 -3.71 -17.09 27.45
N GLY A 445 -2.89 -16.14 26.99
CA GLY A 445 -1.50 -15.94 27.38
C GLY A 445 -0.49 -16.80 26.60
N LYS A 446 -0.91 -17.46 25.51
CA LYS A 446 -0.07 -18.35 24.69
C LYS A 446 -0.15 -18.08 23.19
N LEU A 447 -0.92 -17.09 22.73
CA LEU A 447 -1.19 -16.88 21.31
C LEU A 447 -0.30 -15.82 20.66
N PHE A 448 -0.15 -14.64 21.28
CA PHE A 448 0.64 -13.53 20.74
C PHE A 448 1.92 -13.39 21.57
N LYS A 449 2.92 -14.25 21.32
CA LYS A 449 4.08 -14.40 22.24
C LYS A 449 5.37 -13.83 21.71
N PHE A 450 5.64 -14.01 20.42
CA PHE A 450 6.91 -13.65 19.83
C PHE A 450 6.69 -12.82 18.57
N ILE A 451 7.50 -11.77 18.43
CA ILE A 451 7.62 -10.97 17.21
C ILE A 451 8.86 -11.47 16.48
N ARG A 452 8.74 -11.67 15.16
CA ARG A 452 9.87 -11.93 14.27
C ARG A 452 9.90 -10.87 13.16
N ARG A 453 11.07 -10.27 12.95
CA ARG A 453 11.27 -9.12 12.07
C ARG A 453 12.70 -8.99 11.56
N MET A 454 12.90 -8.14 10.55
CA MET A 454 14.22 -7.61 10.22
C MET A 454 14.60 -6.50 11.23
N SER A 455 15.87 -6.46 11.64
CA SER A 455 16.36 -5.48 12.63
C SER A 455 16.32 -4.04 12.10
N GLU A 456 16.69 -3.88 10.83
CA GLU A 456 16.41 -2.73 9.98
C GLU A 456 15.19 -3.06 9.13
N ASP A 457 14.06 -2.43 9.43
CA ASP A 457 12.78 -2.68 8.79
C ASP A 457 12.13 -1.40 8.25
N TYR A 458 12.88 -0.33 8.01
CA TYR A 458 12.36 0.78 7.18
C TYR A 458 12.05 0.26 5.78
N SER A 459 10.82 0.49 5.31
CA SER A 459 10.28 -0.11 4.08
C SER A 459 11.05 0.28 2.81
N SER A 460 11.73 1.43 2.86
CA SER A 460 12.61 1.96 1.81
C SER A 460 14.03 1.36 1.83
N SER A 461 14.37 0.50 2.80
CA SER A 461 15.72 -0.07 2.91
C SER A 461 15.99 -1.04 1.76
N PRO A 462 17.06 -0.83 0.96
CA PRO A 462 17.42 -1.75 -0.12
C PRO A 462 17.78 -3.15 0.38
N ALA A 463 18.23 -3.29 1.64
CA ALA A 463 18.51 -4.59 2.25
C ALA A 463 17.27 -5.50 2.24
N LEU A 464 16.06 -4.93 2.35
CA LEU A 464 14.83 -5.70 2.33
C LEU A 464 14.49 -6.28 0.95
N ASN A 465 15.17 -5.89 -0.13
CA ASN A 465 15.06 -6.57 -1.43
C ASN A 465 15.63 -8.00 -1.42
N HIS A 466 16.28 -8.39 -0.34
CA HIS A 466 16.75 -9.76 -0.10
C HIS A 466 15.89 -10.53 0.91
N ALA A 467 14.91 -9.88 1.52
CA ALA A 467 14.09 -10.48 2.56
C ALA A 467 13.14 -11.51 1.96
N HIS A 468 13.05 -12.66 2.63
CA HIS A 468 12.19 -13.76 2.27
C HIS A 468 11.05 -13.87 3.28
N SER A 469 9.83 -13.57 2.86
CA SER A 469 8.63 -13.92 3.61
C SER A 469 7.98 -15.14 2.99
N PHE A 470 7.67 -16.15 3.80
CA PHE A 470 7.12 -17.40 3.26
C PHE A 470 6.15 -18.07 4.23
N VAL A 471 5.14 -18.72 3.64
CA VAL A 471 4.15 -19.52 4.37
C VAL A 471 4.56 -20.98 4.29
N TYR A 472 4.49 -21.69 5.42
CA TYR A 472 4.73 -23.12 5.50
C TYR A 472 3.65 -23.80 6.35
N ASP A 473 3.39 -25.09 6.09
CA ASP A 473 2.48 -25.88 6.92
C ASP A 473 3.20 -26.42 8.16
N GLY A 474 2.83 -25.88 9.32
CA GLY A 474 3.32 -26.29 10.62
C GLY A 474 2.66 -27.56 11.12
N ILE A 475 3.47 -28.46 11.69
CA ILE A 475 2.99 -29.72 12.27
C ILE A 475 1.97 -29.42 13.38
N ALA A 476 0.76 -29.96 13.25
CA ALA A 476 -0.39 -29.74 14.15
C ALA A 476 -0.80 -28.26 14.32
N ARG A 477 -0.28 -27.36 13.48
CA ARG A 477 -0.56 -25.92 13.52
C ARG A 477 -1.18 -25.38 12.25
N GLY A 478 -1.03 -26.02 11.08
CA GLY A 478 -1.52 -25.44 9.82
C GLY A 478 -0.60 -24.31 9.35
N MET A 479 -1.13 -23.33 8.61
CA MET A 479 -0.31 -22.32 7.95
C MET A 479 0.40 -21.38 8.95
N CYS A 480 1.71 -21.23 8.79
CA CYS A 480 2.58 -20.37 9.55
C CYS A 480 3.36 -19.46 8.60
N LEU A 481 3.45 -18.16 8.90
CA LEU A 481 4.28 -17.19 8.21
C LEU A 481 5.62 -17.05 8.96
N ASP A 482 6.71 -17.09 8.21
CA ASP A 482 8.07 -16.89 8.71
C ASP A 482 8.78 -15.84 7.86
N LEU A 483 9.83 -15.25 8.43
CA LEU A 483 10.71 -14.28 7.77
C LEU A 483 12.15 -14.78 7.86
N ASP A 484 12.88 -14.75 6.76
CA ASP A 484 14.32 -15.04 6.72
C ASP A 484 14.97 -14.31 5.55
N TRP A 485 16.23 -14.61 5.27
CA TRP A 485 16.93 -14.18 4.06
C TRP A 485 16.80 -15.24 2.97
N HIS A 486 16.75 -14.80 1.70
CA HIS A 486 16.98 -15.73 0.59
C HIS A 486 18.39 -16.33 0.67
N GLU A 487 18.56 -17.56 0.20
CA GLU A 487 19.81 -18.33 0.36
C GLU A 487 21.04 -17.55 -0.13
N ASP A 488 20.91 -16.88 -1.26
CA ASP A 488 21.96 -16.13 -1.96
C ASP A 488 22.07 -14.65 -1.56
N THR A 489 21.37 -14.25 -0.50
CA THR A 489 21.52 -12.91 0.09
C THR A 489 22.99 -12.67 0.44
N PRO A 490 23.60 -11.53 0.03
CA PRO A 490 24.98 -11.19 0.34
C PRO A 490 25.27 -11.25 1.84
N GLN A 491 26.45 -11.74 2.21
CA GLN A 491 26.83 -11.92 3.61
C GLN A 491 26.85 -10.59 4.37
N GLU A 492 27.27 -9.51 3.73
CA GLU A 492 27.26 -8.14 4.28
C GLU A 492 25.84 -7.72 4.70
N VAL A 493 24.82 -8.00 3.87
CA VAL A 493 23.42 -7.71 4.20
C VAL A 493 22.96 -8.51 5.42
N LYS A 494 23.35 -9.79 5.54
CA LYS A 494 23.00 -10.63 6.69
C LYS A 494 23.67 -10.18 7.99
N GLU A 495 24.86 -9.59 7.89
CA GLU A 495 25.63 -9.07 9.03
C GLU A 495 25.09 -7.73 9.52
N ASP A 496 24.70 -6.86 8.58
CA ASP A 496 24.13 -5.54 8.87
C ASP A 496 22.67 -5.62 9.35
N VAL A 497 21.86 -6.47 8.71
CA VAL A 497 20.45 -6.65 9.02
C VAL A 497 20.18 -8.06 9.51
N ARG A 498 20.09 -8.18 10.84
CA ARG A 498 19.76 -9.44 11.52
C ARG A 498 18.26 -9.73 11.47
N VAL A 499 17.91 -11.01 11.36
CA VAL A 499 16.55 -11.49 11.64
C VAL A 499 16.40 -11.69 13.14
N GLU A 500 15.48 -10.96 13.76
CA GLU A 500 15.27 -10.94 15.21
C GLU A 500 14.03 -11.76 15.58
N THR A 501 14.06 -12.43 16.73
CA THR A 501 12.85 -13.01 17.34
C THR A 501 12.87 -12.81 18.84
N TYR A 502 11.95 -12.01 19.35
CA TYR A 502 11.88 -11.62 20.76
C TYR A 502 10.45 -11.69 21.28
N ALA A 503 10.29 -11.69 22.60
CA ALA A 503 8.97 -11.74 23.23
C ALA A 503 8.24 -10.40 23.05
N VAL A 504 6.92 -10.43 22.83
CA VAL A 504 6.11 -9.21 22.61
C VAL A 504 6.26 -8.16 23.74
N GLY A 505 6.50 -8.61 24.98
CA GLY A 505 6.73 -7.72 26.13
C GLY A 505 8.08 -6.99 26.14
N GLN A 506 8.95 -7.27 25.15
CA GLN A 506 10.17 -6.50 24.91
C GLN A 506 9.94 -5.36 23.91
N GLU A 507 8.78 -5.31 23.25
CA GLU A 507 8.46 -4.19 22.35
C GLU A 507 8.28 -2.90 23.15
N GLU A 508 8.80 -1.81 22.59
CA GLU A 508 8.82 -0.51 23.23
C GLU A 508 7.41 -0.04 23.63
N GLY A 509 7.33 0.68 24.76
CA GLY A 509 6.10 1.29 25.23
C GLY A 509 5.01 0.30 25.69
N GLY A 510 5.31 -1.01 25.79
CA GLY A 510 4.37 -2.01 26.26
C GLY A 510 3.13 -2.13 25.38
N VAL A 511 3.27 -1.94 24.05
CA VAL A 511 2.12 -1.85 23.13
C VAL A 511 1.26 -3.13 23.07
N PHE A 512 1.76 -4.27 23.55
CA PHE A 512 1.02 -5.52 23.66
C PHE A 512 0.38 -5.75 25.05
N ASP A 513 0.58 -4.86 26.01
CA ASP A 513 0.10 -5.03 27.37
C ASP A 513 -1.43 -5.16 27.41
N GLY A 514 -1.91 -6.32 27.86
CA GLY A 514 -3.35 -6.62 27.94
C GLY A 514 -4.03 -6.89 26.59
N PHE A 515 -3.31 -6.87 25.47
CA PHE A 515 -3.88 -7.08 24.13
C PHE A 515 -4.49 -8.47 23.97
N GLU A 516 -3.73 -9.52 24.26
CA GLU A 516 -4.23 -10.91 24.11
C GLU A 516 -5.43 -11.16 25.02
N ASP A 517 -5.40 -10.63 26.24
CA ASP A 517 -6.49 -10.75 27.20
C ASP A 517 -7.78 -10.11 26.69
N ALA A 518 -7.68 -8.89 26.16
CA ALA A 518 -8.79 -8.19 25.53
C ALA A 518 -9.33 -8.97 24.32
N TRP A 519 -8.45 -9.44 23.45
CA TRP A 519 -8.82 -10.16 22.23
C TRP A 519 -9.66 -11.41 22.54
N TRP A 520 -9.29 -12.19 23.56
CA TRP A 520 -10.08 -13.34 24.01
C TRP A 520 -11.41 -12.93 24.64
N GLU A 521 -11.43 -11.88 25.47
CA GLU A 521 -12.64 -11.37 26.13
C GLU A 521 -13.68 -10.84 25.14
N GLU A 522 -13.23 -10.31 24.00
CA GLU A 522 -14.07 -9.69 22.98
C GLU A 522 -14.61 -10.69 21.97
N GLY A 523 -14.17 -11.94 22.04
CA GLY A 523 -14.68 -13.05 21.23
C GLY A 523 -13.70 -13.61 20.21
N GLY A 524 -12.41 -13.24 20.28
CA GLY A 524 -11.36 -13.81 19.46
C GLY A 524 -11.29 -15.33 19.53
N ARG A 525 -11.00 -15.98 18.39
CA ARG A 525 -10.90 -17.45 18.27
C ARG A 525 -9.76 -17.86 17.34
N VAL A 526 -9.18 -19.01 17.66
CA VAL A 526 -8.13 -19.67 16.88
C VAL A 526 -8.76 -20.68 15.94
N GLY A 527 -8.26 -20.74 14.70
CA GLY A 527 -8.75 -21.66 13.69
C GLY A 527 -10.09 -21.26 13.11
N GLY A 528 -10.42 -21.90 11.99
CA GLY A 528 -11.59 -21.67 11.15
C GLY A 528 -12.76 -21.09 11.93
N TRP A 529 -12.94 -19.80 11.71
CA TRP A 529 -14.29 -19.27 11.59
C TRP A 529 -14.79 -19.85 10.28
#